data_AF-A0A3P0MNW4-F1
#
_entry.id   AF-A0A3P0MNW4-F1
#
_cell.length_a   1.000
_cell.length_b   1.000
_cell.length_c   1.000
_cell.angle_alpha   90.00
_cell.angle_beta   90.00
_cell.angle_gamma   90.00
#
_symmetry.space_group_name_H-M   'P 1'
#
loop_
_entity.id
_entity.type
_entity.pdbx_description
1 polymer ?
#
loop_
_entity_poly.entity_id
_entity_poly.type
_entity_poly.pdbx_seq_one_letter_code
_entity_poly.pdbx_strand_id
1 'polypeptide(L)'
;MTTRTCVAALATLLAVQVAPVALAAGSGDASLHEYAQQCTDEIGEIPAFDCNAGTDVPITVNGRVPARYTAHMTCDRPALLPYDAPTSGQCTPYSKILDLSHGDTQISAFCRRKQIRANRSPYYDEVDIVLHHVGNGKTCWFHAEKGGTAGMNAARVPPPNETTPPPGHPSAAEFWWKPAATATKRCVSCHDASPVMYSPWIGQVWNKVPTDPWGKYVNLGADFASWTSHAISTPGNTCIGCHRIGDQNSCKIYVPLAAGLLPPPKGSNARASRYPLTHWMPIDNNKSLYEWNAANAKSVSDLLECCSARGKNDPKCSFTPAAQAAK
;
A
#
# COMPACT_ATOMS: atom_id res chain seq x y z
N MET A 1 -88.45 50.14 7.42
CA MET A 1 -87.64 51.36 7.19
C MET A 1 -86.24 51.10 7.75
N THR A 2 -85.22 51.49 6.97
CA THR A 2 -83.78 51.65 7.31
C THR A 2 -83.00 50.39 7.75
N THR A 3 -82.30 49.70 6.85
CA THR A 3 -80.90 49.90 6.40
C THR A 3 -79.82 49.57 7.44
N ARG A 4 -79.02 48.51 7.21
CA ARG A 4 -77.59 48.62 6.81
C ARG A 4 -76.87 47.26 6.83
N THR A 5 -76.30 46.95 5.69
CA THR A 5 -75.17 46.03 5.43
C THR A 5 -73.90 46.40 6.18
N CYS A 6 -73.15 45.41 6.66
CA CYS A 6 -71.69 45.46 6.76
C CYS A 6 -71.11 44.09 6.35
N VAL A 7 -70.34 44.12 5.27
CA VAL A 7 -69.58 43.01 4.70
C VAL A 7 -68.28 42.86 5.51
N ALA A 8 -68.00 41.67 6.03
CA ALA A 8 -66.70 41.34 6.63
C ALA A 8 -65.82 40.66 5.58
N ALA A 9 -64.67 41.26 5.31
CA ALA A 9 -63.65 40.76 4.39
C ALA A 9 -62.93 39.54 4.99
N LEU A 10 -62.92 38.41 4.28
CA LEU A 10 -62.01 37.30 4.55
C LEU A 10 -60.66 37.60 3.92
N ALA A 11 -59.65 37.83 4.76
CA ALA A 11 -58.25 37.86 4.34
C ALA A 11 -57.70 36.43 4.27
N THR A 12 -57.43 35.95 3.06
CA THR A 12 -56.71 34.71 2.78
C THR A 12 -55.22 34.91 3.06
N LEU A 13 -54.71 34.34 4.16
CA LEU A 13 -53.27 34.20 4.39
C LEU A 13 -52.71 33.12 3.45
N LEU A 14 -51.90 33.53 2.47
CA LEU A 14 -50.99 32.64 1.76
C LEU A 14 -49.87 32.21 2.72
N ALA A 15 -49.90 30.96 3.17
CA ALA A 15 -48.78 30.32 3.83
C ALA A 15 -47.70 30.01 2.78
N VAL A 16 -46.61 30.78 2.80
CA VAL A 16 -45.38 30.45 2.07
C VAL A 16 -44.74 29.25 2.76
N GLN A 17 -44.93 28.06 2.19
CA GLN A 17 -44.20 26.86 2.60
C GLN A 17 -42.74 27.01 2.16
N VAL A 18 -41.88 27.46 3.07
CA VAL A 18 -40.43 27.38 2.91
C VAL A 18 -40.06 25.92 3.11
N ALA A 19 -39.91 25.17 2.03
CA ALA A 19 -39.34 23.84 2.08
C ALA A 19 -37.92 23.94 2.68
N PRO A 20 -37.56 23.13 3.69
CA PRO A 20 -36.19 23.08 4.17
C PRO A 20 -35.33 22.56 3.03
N VAL A 21 -34.43 23.41 2.54
CA VAL A 21 -33.31 22.99 1.71
C VAL A 21 -32.50 22.04 2.58
N ALA A 22 -32.66 20.75 2.33
CA ALA A 22 -31.71 19.75 2.79
C ALA A 22 -30.36 20.13 2.17
N LEU A 23 -29.51 20.76 2.96
CA LEU A 23 -28.08 20.80 2.71
C LEU A 23 -27.65 19.33 2.68
N ALA A 24 -27.57 18.77 1.47
CA ALA A 24 -26.86 17.55 1.23
C ALA A 24 -25.41 17.83 1.64
N ALA A 25 -25.08 17.46 2.88
CA ALA A 25 -23.70 17.26 3.27
C ALA A 25 -23.14 16.23 2.28
N GLY A 26 -22.29 16.70 1.38
CA GLY A 26 -21.53 15.84 0.47
C GLY A 26 -20.65 14.95 1.34
N SER A 27 -21.12 13.75 1.61
CA SER A 27 -20.34 12.68 2.20
C SER A 27 -19.31 12.20 1.17
N GLY A 28 -18.02 12.35 1.47
CA GLY A 28 -16.99 11.42 0.99
C GLY A 28 -16.06 11.86 -0.14
N ASP A 29 -15.59 13.11 -0.18
CA ASP A 29 -14.43 13.51 -0.99
C ASP A 29 -13.58 14.49 -0.17
N ALA A 30 -12.75 13.98 0.75
CA ALA A 30 -11.74 14.84 1.37
C ALA A 30 -10.79 15.31 0.26
N SER A 31 -10.53 16.61 0.21
CA SER A 31 -9.48 17.11 -0.68
C SER A 31 -8.13 16.48 -0.28
N LEU A 32 -7.22 16.37 -1.25
CA LEU A 32 -5.86 15.87 -0.99
C LEU A 32 -5.23 16.56 0.23
N HIS A 33 -5.37 17.89 0.33
CA HIS A 33 -4.78 18.68 1.41
C HIS A 33 -5.44 18.40 2.77
N GLU A 34 -6.77 18.24 2.83
CA GLU A 34 -7.44 17.90 4.10
C GLU A 34 -7.00 16.53 4.61
N TYR A 35 -6.94 15.53 3.72
CA TYR A 35 -6.42 14.21 4.08
C TYR A 35 -4.95 14.26 4.50
N ALA A 36 -4.12 14.96 3.73
CA ALA A 36 -2.70 15.10 4.05
C ALA A 36 -2.44 15.85 5.36
N GLN A 37 -3.25 16.86 5.66
CA GLN A 37 -3.18 17.58 6.93
C GLN A 37 -3.60 16.68 8.09
N GLN A 38 -4.68 15.91 7.94
CA GLN A 38 -5.08 14.91 8.94
C GLN A 38 -3.95 13.91 9.22
N CYS A 39 -3.28 13.42 8.17
CA CYS A 39 -2.13 12.54 8.32
C CYS A 39 -0.95 13.21 9.04
N THR A 40 -0.70 14.49 8.76
CA THR A 40 0.36 15.27 9.42
C THR A 40 0.08 15.42 10.91
N ASP A 41 -1.15 15.78 11.26
CA ASP A 41 -1.56 16.02 12.65
C ASP A 41 -1.53 14.74 13.50
N GLU A 42 -1.81 13.59 12.88
CA GLU A 42 -2.00 12.32 13.59
C GLU A 42 -0.79 11.38 13.56
N ILE A 43 0.16 11.63 12.66
CA ILE A 43 1.31 10.76 12.43
C ILE A 43 2.62 11.55 12.37
N GLY A 44 2.70 12.59 11.55
CA GLY A 44 3.91 13.41 11.39
C GLY A 44 4.09 13.96 9.98
N GLU A 45 4.95 14.97 9.85
CA GLU A 45 5.20 15.68 8.60
C GLU A 45 5.96 14.81 7.57
N ILE A 46 5.56 14.89 6.31
CA ILE A 46 6.33 14.28 5.21
C ILE A 46 7.21 15.36 4.59
N PRO A 47 8.55 15.25 4.60
CA PRO A 47 9.40 16.24 3.96
C PRO A 47 9.31 16.15 2.43
N ALA A 48 9.63 17.24 1.74
CA ALA A 48 9.92 17.18 0.31
C ALA A 48 11.17 16.31 0.07
N PHE A 49 11.21 15.52 -0.99
CA PHE A 49 12.36 14.65 -1.27
C PHE A 49 12.66 14.46 -2.75
N ASP A 50 13.91 14.10 -3.05
CA ASP A 50 14.34 13.65 -4.39
C ASP A 50 14.38 12.12 -4.41
N CYS A 51 13.67 11.49 -5.35
CA CYS A 51 13.73 10.04 -5.52
C CYS A 51 15.16 9.51 -5.74
N ASN A 52 16.03 10.29 -6.39
CA ASN A 52 17.43 9.90 -6.59
C ASN A 52 18.30 9.92 -5.32
N ALA A 53 17.81 10.49 -4.22
CA ALA A 53 18.47 10.39 -2.91
C ALA A 53 18.26 9.00 -2.28
N GLY A 54 17.34 8.19 -2.81
CA GLY A 54 17.05 6.86 -2.29
C GLY A 54 18.07 5.78 -2.64
N THR A 55 17.88 4.63 -2.00
CA THR A 55 18.66 3.42 -2.25
C THR A 55 18.09 2.67 -3.45
N ASP A 56 18.94 2.24 -4.37
CA ASP A 56 18.54 1.35 -5.47
C ASP A 56 18.07 0.00 -4.94
N VAL A 57 16.90 -0.45 -5.39
CA VAL A 57 16.51 -1.86 -5.26
C VAL A 57 17.24 -2.65 -6.36
N PRO A 58 18.17 -3.55 -6.03
CA PRO A 58 19.00 -4.20 -7.03
C PRO A 58 18.20 -5.12 -7.95
N ILE A 59 18.61 -5.18 -9.23
CA ILE A 59 18.17 -6.20 -10.16
C ILE A 59 19.34 -7.16 -10.40
N THR A 60 19.15 -8.41 -10.05
CA THR A 60 20.16 -9.47 -10.20
C THR A 60 19.71 -10.51 -11.23
N VAL A 61 20.66 -11.00 -12.03
CA VAL A 61 20.49 -12.10 -12.97
C VAL A 61 21.58 -13.12 -12.70
N ASN A 62 21.19 -14.34 -12.34
CA ASN A 62 22.12 -15.41 -11.96
C ASN A 62 23.05 -15.01 -10.80
N GLY A 63 22.54 -14.21 -9.86
CA GLY A 63 23.23 -13.75 -8.65
C GLY A 63 24.15 -12.55 -8.87
N ARG A 64 24.12 -11.90 -10.03
CA ARG A 64 24.98 -10.74 -10.35
C ARG A 64 24.16 -9.58 -10.91
N VAL A 65 24.58 -8.36 -10.60
CA VAL A 65 24.02 -7.16 -11.24
C VAL A 65 24.46 -7.14 -12.71
N PRO A 66 23.54 -7.08 -13.68
CA PRO A 66 23.90 -7.08 -15.09
C PRO A 66 24.51 -5.74 -15.51
N ALA A 67 25.43 -5.76 -16.47
CA ALA A 67 26.06 -4.54 -16.99
C ALA A 67 25.10 -3.67 -17.82
N ARG A 68 24.03 -4.26 -18.35
CA ARG A 68 22.99 -3.59 -19.15
C ARG A 68 21.63 -4.21 -18.86
N TYR A 69 20.59 -3.38 -18.93
CA TYR A 69 19.19 -3.80 -18.78
C TYR A 69 18.47 -3.71 -20.12
N THR A 70 17.60 -4.68 -20.41
CA THR A 70 16.79 -4.72 -21.63
C THR A 70 15.33 -4.93 -21.28
N ALA A 71 14.42 -4.38 -22.10
CA ALA A 71 12.98 -4.57 -21.88
C ALA A 71 12.62 -6.06 -21.85
N HIS A 72 11.70 -6.41 -20.97
CA HIS A 72 11.17 -7.75 -20.71
C HIS A 72 12.22 -8.79 -20.32
N MET A 73 13.39 -8.37 -19.83
CA MET A 73 14.35 -9.30 -19.23
C MET A 73 13.76 -9.98 -17.99
N THR A 74 14.28 -11.16 -17.67
CA THR A 74 13.98 -11.87 -16.43
C THR A 74 15.09 -11.69 -15.40
N CYS A 75 14.76 -11.81 -14.12
CA CYS A 75 15.68 -11.58 -13.00
C CYS A 75 15.43 -12.55 -11.84
N ASP A 76 16.36 -12.61 -10.89
CA ASP A 76 16.32 -13.53 -9.75
C ASP A 76 15.17 -13.20 -8.78
N ARG A 77 14.80 -11.93 -8.68
CA ARG A 77 13.84 -11.39 -7.69
C ARG A 77 13.01 -10.27 -8.32
N PRO A 78 12.08 -10.56 -9.26
CA PRO A 78 11.24 -9.54 -9.86
C PRO A 78 10.28 -8.90 -8.85
N ALA A 79 9.83 -7.67 -9.14
CA ALA A 79 8.80 -7.01 -8.35
C ALA A 79 7.49 -7.81 -8.35
N LEU A 80 6.86 -7.96 -7.18
CA LEU A 80 5.60 -8.72 -7.04
C LEU A 80 4.37 -7.96 -7.55
N LEU A 81 4.39 -6.63 -7.44
CA LEU A 81 3.28 -5.81 -7.93
C LEU A 81 3.24 -5.92 -9.47
N PRO A 82 2.13 -6.39 -10.07
CA PRO A 82 2.00 -6.44 -11.51
C PRO A 82 1.99 -5.02 -12.08
N TYR A 83 2.63 -4.84 -13.24
CA TYR A 83 2.62 -3.57 -13.97
C TYR A 83 1.83 -3.72 -15.26
N ASP A 84 0.91 -2.79 -15.46
CA ASP A 84 0.14 -2.68 -16.70
C ASP A 84 1.01 -2.10 -17.83
N ALA A 85 0.63 -2.41 -19.07
CA ALA A 85 1.31 -1.85 -20.23
C ALA A 85 0.98 -0.34 -20.39
N PRO A 86 1.93 0.48 -20.87
CA PRO A 86 3.28 0.10 -21.28
C PRO A 86 4.23 -0.07 -20.08
N THR A 87 5.04 -1.14 -20.11
CA THR A 87 6.09 -1.42 -19.12
C THR A 87 7.26 -2.15 -19.77
N SER A 88 8.48 -1.92 -19.28
CA SER A 88 9.69 -2.68 -19.61
C SER A 88 9.75 -4.03 -18.87
N GLY A 89 8.74 -4.41 -18.08
CA GLY A 89 8.64 -5.70 -17.37
C GLY A 89 8.82 -5.58 -15.85
N GLN A 90 8.92 -6.72 -15.16
CA GLN A 90 8.94 -6.77 -13.68
C GLN A 90 10.34 -6.64 -13.08
N CYS A 91 11.37 -6.60 -13.92
CA CYS A 91 12.74 -6.31 -13.51
C CYS A 91 12.98 -4.81 -13.73
N THR A 92 12.76 -4.03 -12.68
CA THR A 92 12.64 -2.57 -12.72
C THR A 92 13.90 -1.87 -12.21
N PRO A 93 14.97 -1.78 -13.03
CA PRO A 93 16.24 -1.23 -12.59
C PRO A 93 16.10 0.22 -12.15
N TYR A 94 16.88 0.57 -11.13
CA TYR A 94 16.97 1.91 -10.58
C TYR A 94 15.65 2.44 -9.98
N SER A 95 14.73 1.55 -9.62
CA SER A 95 13.68 1.89 -8.65
C SER A 95 14.31 2.12 -7.30
N LYS A 96 13.78 3.07 -6.54
CA LYS A 96 14.37 3.58 -5.31
C LYS A 96 13.44 3.38 -4.12
N ILE A 97 14.06 3.17 -2.96
CA ILE A 97 13.41 3.21 -1.65
C ILE A 97 14.07 4.29 -0.79
N LEU A 98 13.27 5.04 -0.06
CA LEU A 98 13.70 6.02 0.91
C LEU A 98 13.04 5.72 2.25
N ASP A 99 13.87 5.76 3.30
CA ASP A 99 13.43 5.86 4.68
C ASP A 99 13.53 7.34 5.06
N LEU A 100 12.37 7.98 5.25
CA LEU A 100 12.25 9.38 5.66
C LEU A 100 11.76 9.50 7.12
N SER A 101 11.87 8.42 7.87
CA SER A 101 11.36 8.30 9.24
C SER A 101 12.06 9.25 10.20
N HIS A 102 11.33 9.68 11.23
CA HIS A 102 11.83 10.51 12.31
C HIS A 102 10.97 10.31 13.57
N GLY A 103 11.60 10.19 14.74
CA GLY A 103 10.89 9.90 15.98
C GLY A 103 10.02 8.64 15.86
N ASP A 104 8.74 8.76 16.21
CA ASP A 104 7.73 7.70 16.13
C ASP A 104 7.06 7.59 14.74
N THR A 105 7.44 8.46 13.81
CA THR A 105 6.92 8.53 12.45
C THR A 105 7.77 7.68 11.51
N GLN A 106 7.23 6.57 11.02
CA GLN A 106 7.80 5.75 9.96
C GLN A 106 7.32 6.23 8.59
N ILE A 107 8.25 6.53 7.69
CA ILE A 107 7.94 6.99 6.34
C ILE A 107 8.73 6.17 5.33
N SER A 108 8.02 5.32 4.60
CA SER A 108 8.59 4.55 3.50
C SER A 108 8.14 5.15 2.17
N ALA A 109 9.05 5.75 1.40
CA ALA A 109 8.76 6.26 0.07
C ALA A 109 9.37 5.36 -1.01
N PHE A 110 8.54 4.91 -1.95
CA PHE A 110 8.95 4.05 -3.06
C PHE A 110 8.82 4.80 -4.38
N CYS A 111 9.94 4.99 -5.08
CA CYS A 111 9.93 5.56 -6.42
C CYS A 111 10.20 4.47 -7.46
N ARG A 112 9.19 4.07 -8.23
CA ARG A 112 9.28 2.94 -9.15
C ARG A 112 9.51 3.37 -10.59
N ARG A 113 10.30 2.57 -11.30
CA ARG A 113 10.52 2.68 -12.74
C ARG A 113 9.95 1.47 -13.45
N LYS A 114 8.79 1.63 -14.06
CA LYS A 114 8.16 0.67 -14.97
C LYS A 114 8.83 0.72 -16.34
N GLN A 115 9.51 1.80 -16.70
CA GLN A 115 10.35 1.90 -17.91
C GLN A 115 11.84 1.95 -17.59
N ILE A 116 12.66 1.30 -18.41
CA ILE A 116 14.12 1.37 -18.29
C ILE A 116 14.57 2.79 -18.65
N ARG A 117 15.27 3.43 -17.71
CA ARG A 117 15.88 4.76 -17.87
C ARG A 117 17.30 4.75 -17.30
N ALA A 118 18.08 5.79 -17.62
CA ALA A 118 19.42 5.99 -17.04
C ALA A 118 19.35 6.06 -15.50
N ASN A 119 20.37 5.57 -14.78
CA ASN A 119 20.38 5.45 -13.31
C ASN A 119 19.87 6.72 -12.60
N ARG A 120 20.37 7.89 -12.96
CA ARG A 120 20.03 9.18 -12.33
C ARG A 120 18.93 9.97 -13.06
N SER A 121 18.14 9.33 -13.92
CA SER A 121 16.96 9.98 -14.50
C SER A 121 16.07 10.54 -13.38
N PRO A 122 15.62 11.80 -13.45
CA PRO A 122 14.66 12.33 -12.48
C PRO A 122 13.24 11.77 -12.73
N TYR A 123 13.01 11.10 -13.86
CA TYR A 123 11.70 10.58 -14.23
C TYR A 123 11.42 9.18 -13.66
N TYR A 124 10.33 9.08 -12.91
CA TYR A 124 9.78 7.85 -12.33
C TYR A 124 8.35 7.65 -12.82
N ASP A 125 7.86 6.41 -12.85
CA ASP A 125 6.50 6.12 -13.34
C ASP A 125 5.47 6.16 -12.23
N GLU A 126 5.92 5.92 -10.99
CA GLU A 126 5.09 5.83 -9.81
C GLU A 126 5.90 6.24 -8.57
N VAL A 127 5.26 6.96 -7.66
CA VAL A 127 5.78 7.27 -6.33
C VAL A 127 4.69 6.94 -5.31
N ASP A 128 5.03 6.12 -4.32
CA ASP A 128 4.15 5.75 -3.21
C ASP A 128 4.76 6.17 -1.89
N ILE A 129 3.93 6.56 -0.93
CA ILE A 129 4.34 6.76 0.47
C ILE A 129 3.42 5.96 1.37
N VAL A 130 4.04 5.20 2.27
CA VAL A 130 3.40 4.65 3.46
C VAL A 130 3.91 5.45 4.65
N LEU A 131 3.00 6.20 5.27
CA LEU A 131 3.26 7.00 6.47
C LEU A 131 2.60 6.28 7.65
N HIS A 132 3.35 5.97 8.70
CA HIS A 132 2.89 5.15 9.81
C HIS A 132 3.40 5.68 11.15
N HIS A 133 2.55 5.71 12.18
CA HIS A 133 2.97 6.06 13.54
C HIS A 133 3.10 4.79 14.40
N VAL A 134 4.28 4.51 14.95
CA VAL A 134 4.54 3.26 15.69
C VAL A 134 3.74 3.13 16.99
N GLY A 135 3.56 4.25 17.72
CA GLY A 135 2.79 4.26 18.99
C GLY A 135 1.27 4.04 18.84
N ASN A 136 0.61 4.74 17.92
CA ASN A 136 -0.85 4.70 17.77
C ASN A 136 -1.32 3.77 16.62
N GLY A 137 -0.44 3.42 15.68
CA GLY A 137 -0.71 2.55 14.54
C GLY A 137 -1.36 3.21 13.33
N LYS A 138 -1.68 4.51 13.40
CA LYS A 138 -2.32 5.24 12.30
C LYS A 138 -1.40 5.24 11.09
N THR A 139 -2.00 5.01 9.93
CA THR A 139 -1.32 4.80 8.66
C THR A 139 -2.03 5.55 7.54
N CYS A 140 -1.28 6.32 6.77
CA CYS A 140 -1.75 7.01 5.59
C CYS A 140 -1.06 6.51 4.30
N TRP A 141 -1.79 6.62 3.19
CA TRP A 141 -1.40 6.09 1.89
C TRP A 141 -1.42 7.21 0.86
N PHE A 142 -0.27 7.47 0.24
CA PHE A 142 -0.17 8.41 -0.87
C PHE A 142 0.36 7.69 -2.10
N HIS A 143 -0.23 8.00 -3.25
CA HIS A 143 0.11 7.40 -4.52
C HIS A 143 0.10 8.48 -5.60
N ALA A 144 1.12 8.44 -6.45
CA ALA A 144 1.23 9.23 -7.65
C ALA A 144 1.69 8.29 -8.76
N GLU A 145 0.96 8.29 -9.88
CA GLU A 145 1.33 7.52 -11.05
C GLU A 145 1.03 8.35 -12.30
N LYS A 146 1.92 8.23 -13.28
CA LYS A 146 1.74 8.81 -14.61
C LYS A 146 1.85 7.73 -15.68
N GLY A 147 0.77 7.54 -16.42
CA GLY A 147 0.74 6.60 -17.55
C GLY A 147 1.71 6.96 -18.67
N GLY A 148 1.90 6.03 -19.61
CA GLY A 148 2.78 6.19 -20.76
C GLY A 148 4.24 5.87 -20.46
N THR A 149 5.16 6.39 -21.27
CA THR A 149 6.59 6.04 -21.21
C THR A 149 7.50 7.15 -20.68
N ALA A 150 6.98 8.37 -20.54
CA ALA A 150 7.77 9.53 -20.14
C ALA A 150 8.10 9.56 -18.63
N GLY A 151 7.16 9.08 -17.79
CA GLY A 151 7.22 9.26 -16.33
C GLY A 151 6.96 10.70 -15.89
N MET A 152 7.01 10.92 -14.58
CA MET A 152 6.90 12.20 -13.91
C MET A 152 8.24 12.60 -13.30
N ASN A 153 8.55 13.90 -13.34
CA ASN A 153 9.77 14.41 -12.72
C ASN A 153 9.62 14.34 -11.20
N ALA A 154 10.43 13.49 -10.55
CA ALA A 154 10.46 13.28 -9.11
C ALA A 154 11.82 13.68 -8.51
N ALA A 155 12.50 14.66 -9.12
CA ALA A 155 13.66 15.33 -8.52
C ALA A 155 13.27 16.17 -7.28
N ARG A 156 11.98 16.52 -7.19
CA ARG A 156 11.35 17.05 -5.97
C ARG A 156 9.90 16.56 -5.91
N VAL A 157 9.67 15.55 -5.10
CA VAL A 157 8.34 15.11 -4.70
C VAL A 157 7.82 16.08 -3.63
N PRO A 158 6.70 16.77 -3.84
CA PRO A 158 6.14 17.70 -2.86
C PRO A 158 5.51 16.94 -1.67
N PRO A 159 5.56 17.48 -0.44
CA PRO A 159 4.72 17.02 0.67
C PRO A 159 3.25 17.02 0.23
N PRO A 160 2.45 15.98 0.54
CA PRO A 160 1.04 15.95 0.15
C PRO A 160 0.19 17.11 0.72
N ASN A 161 0.61 17.73 1.82
CA ASN A 161 -0.04 18.89 2.43
C ASN A 161 0.55 20.24 1.98
N GLU A 162 1.49 20.27 1.02
CA GLU A 162 2.08 21.51 0.52
C GLU A 162 1.05 22.33 -0.27
N THR A 163 0.66 23.48 0.30
CA THR A 163 -0.32 24.39 -0.31
C THR A 163 0.28 25.35 -1.33
N THR A 164 1.56 25.70 -1.17
CA THR A 164 2.27 26.64 -2.07
C THR A 164 3.58 26.00 -2.55
N PRO A 165 3.66 25.58 -3.82
CA PRO A 165 4.89 25.02 -4.36
C PRO A 165 5.97 26.11 -4.56
N PRO A 166 7.25 25.77 -4.44
CA PRO A 166 8.32 26.65 -4.88
C PRO A 166 8.19 26.99 -6.39
N PRO A 167 8.64 28.17 -6.85
CA PRO A 167 8.55 28.55 -8.26
C PRO A 167 9.12 27.50 -9.22
N GLY A 168 8.36 27.12 -10.24
CA GLY A 168 8.77 26.13 -11.25
C GLY A 168 8.58 24.66 -10.84
N HIS A 169 8.00 24.38 -9.67
CA HIS A 169 7.68 23.02 -9.22
C HIS A 169 6.17 22.76 -9.26
N PRO A 170 5.74 21.51 -9.50
CA PRO A 170 4.32 21.15 -9.46
C PRO A 170 3.79 21.30 -8.03
N SER A 171 2.52 21.68 -7.91
CA SER A 171 1.78 21.63 -6.66
C SER A 171 1.57 20.18 -6.20
N ALA A 172 1.28 19.99 -4.90
CA ALA A 172 0.91 18.69 -4.36
C ALA A 172 -0.31 18.10 -5.09
N ALA A 173 -1.32 18.92 -5.40
CA ALA A 173 -2.53 18.53 -6.10
C ALA A 173 -2.31 18.10 -7.57
N GLU A 174 -1.27 18.60 -8.23
CA GLU A 174 -0.88 18.15 -9.58
C GLU A 174 -0.05 16.86 -9.55
N PHE A 175 0.69 16.62 -8.47
CA PHE A 175 1.57 15.46 -8.34
C PHE A 175 0.84 14.22 -7.80
N TRP A 176 0.08 14.37 -6.72
CA TRP A 176 -0.55 13.27 -6.00
C TRP A 176 -1.97 12.99 -6.46
N TRP A 177 -2.38 11.73 -6.39
CA TRP A 177 -3.77 11.36 -6.58
C TRP A 177 -4.61 11.77 -5.37
N LYS A 178 -5.90 12.05 -5.62
CA LYS A 178 -6.88 12.24 -4.56
C LYS A 178 -7.03 10.96 -3.72
N PRO A 179 -7.38 11.05 -2.42
CA PRO A 179 -7.56 9.90 -1.54
C PRO A 179 -8.51 8.84 -2.10
N ALA A 180 -9.69 9.23 -2.58
CA ALA A 180 -10.64 8.32 -3.23
C ALA A 180 -10.04 7.57 -4.44
N ALA A 181 -9.21 8.22 -5.25
CA ALA A 181 -8.52 7.58 -6.37
C ALA A 181 -7.43 6.61 -5.89
N THR A 182 -6.63 7.00 -4.89
CA THR A 182 -5.66 6.11 -4.23
C THR A 182 -6.34 4.87 -3.65
N ALA A 183 -7.53 5.02 -3.05
CA ALA A 183 -8.30 3.93 -2.49
C ALA A 183 -8.71 2.85 -3.53
N THR A 184 -8.78 3.21 -4.81
CA THR A 184 -9.06 2.23 -5.89
C THR A 184 -7.92 1.24 -6.13
N LYS A 185 -6.68 1.54 -5.71
CA LYS A 185 -5.53 0.63 -5.80
C LYS A 185 -5.59 -0.53 -4.80
N ARG A 186 -6.47 -0.43 -3.79
CA ARG A 186 -6.71 -1.48 -2.79
C ARG A 186 -5.41 -1.96 -2.13
N CYS A 187 -4.57 -1.04 -1.67
CA CYS A 187 -3.25 -1.35 -1.08
C CYS A 187 -3.36 -2.42 0.02
N VAL A 188 -4.38 -2.32 0.87
CA VAL A 188 -4.65 -3.27 1.97
C VAL A 188 -4.92 -4.69 1.50
N SER A 189 -5.33 -4.92 0.26
CA SER A 189 -5.45 -6.29 -0.24
C SER A 189 -4.11 -7.03 -0.21
N CYS A 190 -3.01 -6.31 -0.44
CA CYS A 190 -1.64 -6.81 -0.36
C CYS A 190 -1.01 -6.54 1.00
N HIS A 191 -1.30 -5.39 1.60
CA HIS A 191 -0.85 -4.94 2.91
C HIS A 191 -1.85 -5.34 4.01
N ASP A 192 -2.33 -6.59 3.99
CA ASP A 192 -3.43 -7.06 4.83
C ASP A 192 -3.00 -7.40 6.27
N ALA A 193 -1.71 -7.36 6.58
CA ALA A 193 -1.18 -7.61 7.92
C ALA A 193 -0.42 -6.41 8.50
N SER A 194 0.15 -5.56 7.66
CA SER A 194 1.13 -4.54 8.06
C SER A 194 1.20 -3.41 7.01
N PRO A 195 1.52 -2.17 7.43
CA PRO A 195 1.80 -1.06 6.51
C PRO A 195 2.88 -1.40 5.47
N VAL A 196 3.84 -2.26 5.82
CA VAL A 196 4.91 -2.68 4.93
C VAL A 196 4.91 -4.20 4.80
N MET A 197 5.03 -4.66 3.56
CA MET A 197 5.09 -6.09 3.20
C MET A 197 6.47 -6.46 2.67
N TYR A 198 6.99 -7.59 3.17
CA TYR A 198 8.22 -8.16 2.64
C TYR A 198 7.96 -8.85 1.29
N SER A 199 8.90 -8.69 0.37
CA SER A 199 9.03 -9.53 -0.83
C SER A 199 10.51 -9.76 -1.12
N PRO A 200 10.89 -10.82 -1.87
CA PRO A 200 12.28 -11.00 -2.27
C PRO A 200 12.87 -9.79 -2.99
N TRP A 201 12.08 -9.06 -3.79
CA TRP A 201 12.53 -7.88 -4.50
C TRP A 201 13.04 -6.79 -3.54
N ILE A 202 12.21 -6.37 -2.57
CA ILE A 202 12.60 -5.33 -1.61
C ILE A 202 13.51 -5.86 -0.49
N GLY A 203 13.44 -7.17 -0.20
CA GLY A 203 14.24 -7.84 0.82
C GLY A 203 15.75 -7.68 0.63
N GLN A 204 16.19 -7.40 -0.61
CA GLN A 204 17.58 -7.09 -0.94
C GLN A 204 18.11 -5.82 -0.25
N VAL A 205 17.21 -4.94 0.20
CA VAL A 205 17.53 -3.67 0.89
C VAL A 205 16.62 -3.50 2.11
N TRP A 206 16.25 -4.60 2.78
CA TRP A 206 15.28 -4.58 3.88
C TRP A 206 15.67 -3.66 5.04
N ASN A 207 16.97 -3.49 5.28
CA ASN A 207 17.52 -2.55 6.27
C ASN A 207 17.32 -1.07 5.92
N LYS A 208 16.69 -0.77 4.78
CA LYS A 208 16.32 0.58 4.31
C LYS A 208 14.81 0.79 4.29
N VAL A 209 14.04 -0.14 4.84
CA VAL A 209 12.59 -0.06 4.92
C VAL A 209 12.22 0.04 6.40
N PRO A 210 11.55 1.12 6.84
CA PRO A 210 11.08 1.20 8.20
C PRO A 210 9.94 0.20 8.40
N THR A 211 9.99 -0.55 9.50
CA THR A 211 9.00 -1.58 9.81
C THR A 211 8.64 -1.58 11.27
N ASP A 212 7.37 -1.74 11.58
CA ASP A 212 6.89 -2.11 12.90
C ASP A 212 6.07 -3.41 12.80
N PRO A 213 6.74 -4.59 12.79
CA PRO A 213 6.06 -5.87 12.56
C PRO A 213 5.07 -6.25 13.66
N TRP A 214 5.15 -5.60 14.83
CA TRP A 214 4.34 -5.88 16.00
C TRP A 214 3.35 -4.76 16.33
N GLY A 215 3.54 -3.59 15.71
CA GLY A 215 2.73 -2.39 15.88
C GLY A 215 1.25 -2.57 15.56
N LYS A 216 0.47 -1.65 16.10
CA LYS A 216 -0.92 -1.47 15.70
C LYS A 216 -0.97 -1.05 14.24
N TYR A 217 -2.04 -1.38 13.53
CA TYR A 217 -2.19 -0.98 12.14
C TYR A 217 -3.61 -0.50 11.85
N VAL A 218 -3.73 0.80 11.61
CA VAL A 218 -5.00 1.51 11.47
C VAL A 218 -4.94 2.42 10.25
N ASN A 219 -5.79 2.21 9.26
CA ASN A 219 -5.91 3.08 8.09
C ASN A 219 -6.67 4.36 8.46
N LEU A 220 -6.02 5.50 8.25
CA LEU A 220 -6.60 6.83 8.46
C LEU A 220 -7.27 7.33 7.16
N GLY A 221 -8.36 8.08 7.30
CA GLY A 221 -9.11 8.71 6.19
C GLY A 221 -10.38 7.95 5.79
N ALA A 222 -11.43 8.71 5.46
CA ALA A 222 -12.76 8.16 5.17
C ALA A 222 -12.76 7.20 3.96
N ASP A 223 -12.02 7.53 2.89
CA ASP A 223 -11.90 6.70 1.69
C ASP A 223 -11.27 5.32 1.96
N PHE A 224 -10.50 5.22 3.03
CA PHE A 224 -9.79 4.00 3.45
C PHE A 224 -10.51 3.24 4.57
N ALA A 225 -11.65 3.75 5.08
CA ALA A 225 -12.35 3.14 6.20
C ALA A 225 -12.89 1.72 5.92
N SER A 226 -13.11 1.39 4.64
CA SER A 226 -13.50 0.03 4.23
C SER A 226 -12.35 -0.98 4.21
N TRP A 227 -11.11 -0.51 4.35
CA TRP A 227 -9.93 -1.34 4.31
C TRP A 227 -9.63 -1.98 5.66
N THR A 228 -10.31 -3.09 5.93
CA THR A 228 -10.12 -3.89 7.13
C THR A 228 -9.68 -5.31 6.78
N SER A 229 -8.94 -5.94 7.70
CA SER A 229 -8.45 -7.32 7.56
C SER A 229 -8.27 -7.96 8.92
N HIS A 230 -8.07 -9.28 8.93
CA HIS A 230 -7.74 -10.03 10.14
C HIS A 230 -6.36 -10.67 10.04
N ALA A 231 -5.68 -10.74 11.17
CA ALA A 231 -4.52 -11.60 11.37
C ALA A 231 -4.99 -13.00 11.76
N ILE A 232 -4.35 -14.00 11.17
CA ILE A 232 -4.61 -15.41 11.44
C ILE A 232 -3.71 -15.89 12.57
N SER A 233 -4.29 -16.63 13.50
CA SER A 233 -3.53 -17.39 14.49
C SER A 233 -4.00 -18.85 14.60
N THR A 234 -3.05 -19.78 14.76
CA THR A 234 -3.28 -21.22 14.90
C THR A 234 -2.20 -21.87 15.79
N PRO A 235 -2.55 -22.79 16.70
CA PRO A 235 -1.61 -23.34 17.69
C PRO A 235 -0.37 -23.99 17.09
N GLY A 236 0.79 -23.76 17.72
CA GLY A 236 2.05 -24.44 17.40
C GLY A 236 2.66 -24.07 16.04
N ASN A 237 2.18 -22.99 15.42
CA ASN A 237 2.63 -22.58 14.10
C ASN A 237 3.92 -21.76 14.15
N THR A 238 4.94 -22.22 13.43
CA THR A 238 6.28 -21.61 13.44
C THR A 238 6.37 -20.27 12.71
N CYS A 239 5.44 -19.97 11.80
CA CYS A 239 5.48 -18.74 11.00
C CYS A 239 4.93 -17.55 11.80
N ILE A 240 3.78 -17.73 12.45
CA ILE A 240 3.07 -16.65 13.15
C ILE A 240 3.58 -16.38 14.58
N GLY A 241 4.61 -17.09 15.02
CA GLY A 241 5.37 -16.71 16.21
C GLY A 241 6.22 -15.45 16.00
N CYS A 242 6.55 -15.11 14.74
CA CYS A 242 7.32 -13.92 14.37
C CYS A 242 6.61 -13.04 13.33
N HIS A 243 5.66 -13.57 12.57
CA HIS A 243 4.97 -12.86 11.50
C HIS A 243 3.49 -12.66 11.80
N ARG A 244 2.97 -11.47 11.51
CA ARG A 244 1.53 -11.29 11.33
C ARG A 244 1.15 -11.68 9.90
N ILE A 245 0.20 -12.59 9.74
CA ILE A 245 -0.28 -13.06 8.43
C ILE A 245 -1.75 -12.69 8.27
N GLY A 246 -2.08 -11.97 7.20
CA GLY A 246 -3.43 -11.49 6.93
C GLY A 246 -4.34 -12.54 6.28
N ASP A 247 -5.64 -12.30 6.31
CA ASP A 247 -6.68 -13.18 5.76
C ASP A 247 -7.06 -12.87 4.28
N GLN A 248 -6.35 -11.96 3.61
CA GLN A 248 -6.58 -11.57 2.22
C GLN A 248 -5.53 -12.15 1.26
N ASN A 249 -4.71 -11.33 0.59
CA ASN A 249 -3.71 -11.86 -0.35
C ASN A 249 -2.53 -12.53 0.36
N SER A 250 -2.34 -12.29 1.68
CA SER A 250 -1.46 -13.14 2.48
C SER A 250 -1.85 -14.61 2.36
N CYS A 251 -3.13 -14.93 2.52
CA CYS A 251 -3.66 -16.28 2.32
C CYS A 251 -3.60 -16.77 0.87
N LYS A 252 -4.00 -15.93 -0.09
CA LYS A 252 -4.23 -16.36 -1.48
C LYS A 252 -2.95 -16.44 -2.30
N ILE A 253 -1.97 -15.59 -1.99
CA ILE A 253 -0.81 -15.36 -2.82
C ILE A 253 0.47 -15.54 -2.02
N TYR A 254 0.65 -14.80 -0.91
CA TYR A 254 1.99 -14.67 -0.32
C TYR A 254 2.45 -15.88 0.47
N VAL A 255 1.59 -16.49 1.31
CA VAL A 255 1.97 -17.74 2.01
C VAL A 255 2.27 -18.86 0.99
N PRO A 256 1.41 -19.13 -0.02
CA PRO A 256 1.72 -20.10 -1.05
C PRO A 256 3.00 -19.78 -1.85
N LEU A 257 3.21 -18.52 -2.21
CA LEU A 257 4.39 -18.09 -2.97
C LEU A 257 5.69 -18.18 -2.13
N ALA A 258 5.62 -17.89 -0.83
CA ALA A 258 6.74 -17.98 0.11
C ALA A 258 7.16 -19.42 0.40
N ALA A 259 6.22 -20.37 0.21
CA ALA A 259 6.41 -21.79 0.44
C ALA A 259 6.61 -22.59 -0.86
N GLY A 260 6.83 -21.94 -2.01
CA GLY A 260 7.06 -22.61 -3.28
C GLY A 260 5.86 -23.38 -3.85
N LEU A 261 4.65 -23.08 -3.38
CA LEU A 261 3.39 -23.73 -3.81
C LEU A 261 2.76 -23.04 -5.02
N LEU A 262 3.19 -21.81 -5.34
CA LEU A 262 2.80 -21.10 -6.54
C LEU A 262 3.99 -20.93 -7.50
N PRO A 263 3.73 -20.78 -8.81
CA PRO A 263 4.76 -20.39 -9.77
C PRO A 263 5.46 -19.11 -9.33
N PRO A 264 6.76 -18.98 -9.62
CA PRO A 264 7.49 -17.77 -9.28
C PRO A 264 6.89 -16.56 -10.01
N PRO A 265 7.05 -15.34 -9.49
CA PRO A 265 6.38 -14.17 -10.03
C PRO A 265 6.74 -13.91 -11.49
N LYS A 266 5.86 -13.24 -12.24
CA LYS A 266 6.12 -12.85 -13.63
C LYS A 266 7.46 -12.10 -13.72
N GLY A 267 8.27 -12.42 -14.73
CA GLY A 267 9.62 -11.86 -14.89
C GLY A 267 10.71 -12.63 -14.13
N SER A 268 10.37 -13.75 -13.48
CA SER A 268 11.34 -14.64 -12.85
C SER A 268 12.21 -15.37 -13.87
N ASN A 269 13.51 -15.49 -13.58
CA ASN A 269 14.42 -16.30 -14.38
C ASN A 269 14.50 -17.75 -13.87
N ALA A 270 15.34 -18.58 -14.51
CA ALA A 270 15.50 -19.99 -14.14
C ALA A 270 16.07 -20.22 -12.73
N ARG A 271 16.73 -19.23 -12.12
CA ARG A 271 17.23 -19.30 -10.74
C ARG A 271 16.11 -19.04 -9.74
N ALA A 272 15.25 -18.06 -10.01
CA ALA A 272 14.06 -17.75 -9.20
C ALA A 272 13.09 -18.94 -9.08
N SER A 273 13.08 -19.84 -10.08
CA SER A 273 12.27 -21.06 -10.09
C SER A 273 12.90 -22.24 -9.32
N ARG A 274 13.98 -22.04 -8.56
CA ARG A 274 14.67 -23.09 -7.81
C ARG A 274 14.86 -22.70 -6.35
N TYR A 275 14.96 -23.71 -5.48
CA TYR A 275 15.35 -23.52 -4.10
C TYR A 275 16.74 -22.85 -4.01
N PRO A 276 16.98 -21.89 -3.08
CA PRO A 276 16.04 -21.42 -2.05
C PRO A 276 15.10 -20.28 -2.50
N LEU A 277 15.20 -19.77 -3.72
CA LEU A 277 14.42 -18.60 -4.14
C LEU A 277 12.92 -18.85 -4.28
N THR A 278 12.51 -20.11 -4.46
CA THR A 278 11.09 -20.50 -4.38
C THR A 278 10.56 -20.56 -2.94
N HIS A 279 11.46 -20.59 -1.94
CA HIS A 279 11.14 -20.73 -0.51
C HIS A 279 11.80 -19.60 0.27
N TRP A 280 11.32 -18.38 0.07
CA TRP A 280 11.98 -17.16 0.53
C TRP A 280 11.59 -16.72 1.94
N MET A 281 10.80 -17.54 2.65
CA MET A 281 10.60 -17.41 4.09
C MET A 281 11.12 -18.66 4.81
N PRO A 282 11.85 -18.54 5.93
CA PRO A 282 12.32 -17.29 6.53
C PRO A 282 13.35 -16.54 5.65
N ILE A 283 13.57 -15.25 5.92
CA ILE A 283 14.33 -14.30 5.07
C ILE A 283 15.79 -14.74 4.82
N ASP A 284 16.37 -15.54 5.71
CA ASP A 284 17.72 -16.11 5.61
C ASP A 284 17.68 -17.64 5.49
N ASN A 285 16.95 -18.16 4.50
CA ASN A 285 16.82 -19.59 4.27
C ASN A 285 18.13 -20.22 3.77
N ASN A 286 18.99 -20.61 4.71
CA ASN A 286 20.26 -21.32 4.48
C ASN A 286 20.14 -22.85 4.59
N LYS A 287 18.94 -23.36 4.80
CA LYS A 287 18.66 -24.79 4.97
C LYS A 287 18.74 -25.50 3.63
N SER A 288 18.70 -26.83 3.63
CA SER A 288 18.29 -27.61 2.47
C SER A 288 16.76 -27.60 2.35
N LEU A 289 16.23 -27.92 1.16
CA LEU A 289 14.78 -28.08 0.98
C LEU A 289 14.20 -29.14 1.93
N TYR A 290 14.94 -30.22 2.20
CA TYR A 290 14.53 -31.25 3.14
C TYR A 290 14.36 -30.70 4.57
N GLU A 291 15.36 -29.99 5.07
CA GLU A 291 15.31 -29.38 6.40
C GLU A 291 14.24 -28.28 6.49
N TRP A 292 14.05 -27.50 5.43
CA TRP A 292 12.99 -26.51 5.37
C TRP A 292 11.60 -27.17 5.46
N ASN A 293 11.37 -28.23 4.70
CA ASN A 293 10.09 -28.96 4.73
C ASN A 293 9.84 -29.57 6.12
N ALA A 294 10.86 -30.20 6.71
CA ALA A 294 10.77 -30.78 8.04
C ALA A 294 10.40 -29.73 9.11
N ALA A 295 10.90 -28.50 8.98
CA ALA A 295 10.64 -27.43 9.93
C ALA A 295 9.33 -26.67 9.69
N ASN A 296 8.90 -26.49 8.43
CA ASN A 296 7.92 -25.47 8.08
C ASN A 296 6.68 -25.98 7.33
N ALA A 297 6.75 -27.13 6.66
CA ALA A 297 5.66 -27.57 5.78
C ALA A 297 4.32 -27.74 6.52
N LYS A 298 4.37 -28.24 7.77
CA LYS A 298 3.18 -28.35 8.62
C LYS A 298 2.59 -26.97 8.93
N SER A 299 3.40 -26.02 9.38
CA SER A 299 2.95 -24.66 9.69
C SER A 299 2.33 -23.97 8.48
N VAL A 300 2.91 -24.15 7.29
CA VAL A 300 2.33 -23.65 6.04
C VAL A 300 0.97 -24.29 5.78
N SER A 301 0.88 -25.62 5.89
CA SER A 301 -0.38 -26.35 5.71
C SER A 301 -1.46 -25.88 6.69
N ASP A 302 -1.13 -25.71 7.97
CA ASP A 302 -2.08 -25.28 9.00
C ASP A 302 -2.60 -23.84 8.71
N LEU A 303 -1.72 -22.94 8.26
CA LEU A 303 -2.12 -21.59 7.85
C LEU A 303 -3.06 -21.62 6.64
N LEU A 304 -2.70 -22.39 5.61
CA LEU A 304 -3.52 -22.51 4.40
C LEU A 304 -4.86 -23.19 4.69
N GLU A 305 -4.92 -24.08 5.66
CA GLU A 305 -6.17 -24.63 6.15
C GLU A 305 -7.03 -23.53 6.77
N CYS A 306 -6.49 -22.69 7.66
CA CYS A 306 -7.21 -21.53 8.22
C CYS A 306 -7.69 -20.56 7.13
N CYS A 307 -6.90 -20.37 6.06
CA CYS A 307 -7.27 -19.56 4.90
C CYS A 307 -8.43 -20.12 4.08
N SER A 308 -8.77 -21.41 4.23
CA SER A 308 -9.85 -22.07 3.48
C SER A 308 -11.23 -21.71 4.02
N ALA A 309 -12.27 -21.92 3.20
CA ALA A 309 -13.66 -21.74 3.65
C ALA A 309 -14.02 -22.60 4.86
N ARG A 310 -13.43 -23.80 4.96
CA ARG A 310 -13.59 -24.69 6.12
C ARG A 310 -12.86 -24.14 7.35
N GLY A 311 -11.62 -23.71 7.18
CA GLY A 311 -10.77 -23.23 8.26
C GLY A 311 -11.29 -21.98 8.97
N LYS A 312 -12.05 -21.13 8.27
CA LYS A 312 -12.71 -19.96 8.88
C LYS A 312 -13.66 -20.32 10.03
N ASN A 313 -14.16 -21.55 10.07
CA ASN A 313 -15.03 -22.06 11.13
C ASN A 313 -14.33 -23.13 12.00
N ASP A 314 -13.05 -23.40 11.77
CA ASP A 314 -12.30 -24.38 12.56
C ASP A 314 -11.90 -23.75 13.90
N PRO A 315 -12.22 -24.38 15.06
CA PRO A 315 -11.86 -23.87 16.38
C PRO A 315 -10.36 -23.64 16.60
N LYS A 316 -9.49 -24.27 15.82
CA LYS A 316 -8.03 -24.05 15.91
C LYS A 316 -7.59 -22.75 15.23
N CYS A 317 -8.42 -22.16 14.38
CA CYS A 317 -8.11 -20.94 13.65
C CYS A 317 -8.79 -19.76 14.34
N SER A 318 -8.02 -18.76 14.73
CA SER A 318 -8.52 -17.50 15.27
C SER A 318 -8.18 -16.34 14.35
N PHE A 319 -9.07 -15.36 14.29
CA PHE A 319 -8.98 -14.18 13.44
C PHE A 319 -9.15 -12.95 14.31
N THR A 320 -8.09 -12.17 14.44
CA THR A 320 -8.11 -10.92 15.22
C THR A 320 -7.94 -9.74 14.28
N PRO A 321 -8.52 -8.56 14.54
CA PRO A 321 -8.31 -7.39 13.69
C PRO A 321 -6.82 -7.12 13.44
N ALA A 322 -6.44 -6.99 12.16
CA ALA A 322 -5.10 -6.59 11.73
C ALA A 322 -5.14 -5.14 11.26
N ALA A 323 -5.52 -4.91 9.99
CA ALA A 323 -5.82 -3.59 9.48
C ALA A 323 -7.21 -3.18 9.98
N GLN A 324 -7.28 -2.02 10.62
CA GLN A 324 -8.51 -1.43 11.14
C GLN A 324 -8.75 -0.07 10.51
N ALA A 325 -10.00 0.40 10.51
CA ALA A 325 -10.28 1.81 10.21
C ALA A 325 -10.03 2.66 11.45
N ALA A 326 -9.50 3.87 11.27
CA ALA A 326 -9.52 4.87 12.32
C ALA A 326 -11.00 5.20 12.63
N LYS A 327 -11.35 5.19 13.92
CA LYS A 327 -12.66 5.63 14.41
C LYS A 327 -12.70 7.14 14.53
#